data_AF-A0A5N6GSV6-F1
#
_entry.id   AF-A0A5N6GSV6-F1
#
_cell.length_a   1.000
_cell.length_b   1.000
_cell.length_c   1.000
_cell.angle_alpha   90.00
_cell.angle_beta   90.00
_cell.angle_gamma   90.00
#
_symmetry.space_group_name_H-M   'P 1'
#
loop_
_entity.id
_entity.type
_entity.pdbx_description
1 polymer ?
#
loop_
_entity_poly.entity_id
_entity_poly.type
_entity_poly.pdbx_seq_one_letter_code
_entity_poly.pdbx_strand_id
1 'polypeptide(L)'
;MPRKTKTSQQQQNQDKDPLKQNPHIRTTPTHIFFHSGPLSNWHPSTPPFPGHRALTLCLPDLDALGIPHPSLQSAVTRLISSWSFTCGEQWMMAMKGWLFEDIPGLDSGVDISDEEFEGVRAVALGISEPLPECIREKAIWDSTVASVLRTRQPRVQKALGRCAEGFREDVWEFASEVIVIAGCVARAEVDDALREVS
;
A
#
# COMPACT_ATOMS: atom_id res chain seq x y z
N MET A 1 59.96 23.12 3.97
CA MET A 1 59.76 21.85 4.70
C MET A 1 58.79 22.09 5.86
N PRO A 2 57.90 21.15 6.20
CA PRO A 2 56.46 21.41 6.22
C PRO A 2 55.78 21.20 7.59
N ARG A 3 54.58 21.77 7.79
CA ARG A 3 53.39 21.07 8.34
C ARG A 3 52.18 22.02 8.36
N LYS A 4 51.34 21.95 7.32
CA LYS A 4 49.92 22.32 7.44
C LYS A 4 49.17 21.03 7.74
N THR A 5 48.75 20.88 8.98
CA THR A 5 47.86 19.80 9.45
C THR A 5 46.49 20.01 8.83
N LYS A 6 46.22 19.34 7.71
CA LYS A 6 44.87 19.13 7.16
C LYS A 6 44.36 17.78 7.65
N THR A 7 43.88 17.71 8.88
CA THR A 7 43.29 16.47 9.39
C THR A 7 42.26 16.75 10.49
N SER A 8 41.18 17.48 10.17
CA SER A 8 40.07 17.65 11.14
C SER A 8 38.69 17.92 10.53
N GLN A 9 38.47 17.69 9.23
CA GLN A 9 37.14 17.91 8.61
C GLN A 9 36.48 16.67 8.00
N GLN A 10 37.05 15.47 8.19
CA GLN A 10 36.46 14.22 7.68
C GLN A 10 35.77 13.36 8.75
N GLN A 11 35.58 13.87 9.97
CA GLN A 11 35.12 13.05 11.10
C GLN A 11 33.75 13.45 11.69
N GLN A 12 32.91 14.17 10.93
CA GLN A 12 31.57 14.60 11.40
C GLN A 12 30.38 14.08 10.57
N ASN A 13 30.60 13.25 9.54
CA ASN A 13 29.51 12.69 8.72
C ASN A 13 29.42 11.15 8.73
N GLN A 14 30.13 10.47 9.63
CA GLN A 14 29.95 9.03 9.85
C GLN A 14 28.97 8.82 11.02
N ASP A 15 27.97 7.96 10.80
CA ASP A 15 26.94 7.48 11.75
C ASP A 15 25.68 8.34 11.98
N LYS A 16 24.99 8.67 10.90
CA LYS A 16 23.52 8.74 10.91
C LYS A 16 22.92 7.66 10.02
N ASP A 17 23.34 6.40 10.18
CA ASP A 17 22.63 5.29 9.56
C ASP A 17 21.30 5.09 10.33
N PRO A 18 20.14 5.45 9.75
CA PRO A 18 18.86 5.40 10.45
C PRO A 18 18.47 3.97 10.87
N LEU A 19 19.05 2.92 10.25
CA LEU A 19 18.83 1.53 10.66
C LEU A 19 19.62 1.17 11.91
N LYS A 20 20.86 1.65 12.05
CA LYS A 20 21.71 1.35 13.21
C LYS A 20 21.24 2.03 14.50
N GLN A 21 20.52 3.14 14.38
CA GLN A 21 19.97 3.85 15.55
C GLN A 21 18.61 3.31 15.99
N ASN A 22 17.97 2.45 15.19
CA ASN A 22 16.66 1.92 15.52
C ASN A 22 16.78 0.77 16.54
N PRO A 23 16.21 0.89 17.75
CA PRO A 23 16.32 -0.14 18.80
C PRO A 23 15.67 -1.48 18.41
N HIS A 24 14.84 -1.48 17.36
CA HIS A 24 14.15 -2.66 16.84
C HIS A 24 14.89 -3.32 15.68
N ILE A 25 16.03 -2.78 15.26
CA ILE A 25 16.83 -3.28 14.15
C ILE A 25 18.23 -3.62 14.67
N ARG A 26 18.66 -4.84 14.40
CA ARG A 26 20.02 -5.31 14.66
C ARG A 26 20.66 -5.74 13.36
N THR A 27 21.78 -5.14 13.01
CA THR A 27 22.55 -5.49 11.82
C THR A 27 23.78 -6.33 12.17
N THR A 28 24.12 -7.23 11.28
CA THR A 28 25.39 -7.96 11.22
C THR A 28 25.98 -7.79 9.82
N PRO A 29 27.21 -8.25 9.53
CA PRO A 29 27.75 -8.15 8.16
C PRO A 29 26.91 -8.84 7.08
N THR A 30 26.04 -9.80 7.45
CA THR A 30 25.29 -10.63 6.50
C THR A 30 23.77 -10.63 6.70
N HIS A 31 23.28 -10.13 7.83
CA HIS A 31 21.86 -10.20 8.20
C HIS A 31 21.37 -8.92 8.84
N ILE A 32 20.09 -8.61 8.60
CA ILE A 32 19.33 -7.58 9.30
C ILE A 32 18.20 -8.28 10.04
N PHE A 33 18.19 -8.18 11.37
CA PHE A 33 17.12 -8.69 12.22
C PHE A 33 16.24 -7.52 12.63
N PHE A 34 14.93 -7.62 12.41
CA PHE A 34 13.98 -6.61 12.83
C PHE A 34 12.67 -7.26 13.28
N HIS A 35 12.01 -6.67 14.27
CA HIS A 35 10.68 -7.12 14.75
C HIS A 35 9.62 -6.01 14.65
N SER A 36 10.05 -4.78 14.40
CA SER A 36 9.24 -3.59 14.13
C SER A 36 10.15 -2.51 13.50
N GLY A 37 9.58 -1.36 13.16
CA GLY A 37 10.34 -0.27 12.52
C GLY A 37 10.21 -0.29 10.99
N PRO A 38 10.94 0.59 10.29
CA PRO A 38 10.69 0.95 8.88
C PRO A 38 10.68 -0.23 7.90
N LEU A 39 11.45 -1.29 8.19
CA LEU A 39 11.50 -2.50 7.37
C LEU A 39 10.24 -3.39 7.51
N SER A 40 9.39 -3.15 8.52
CA SER A 40 8.12 -3.87 8.68
C SER A 40 7.02 -3.28 7.82
N ASN A 41 6.23 -4.14 7.17
CA ASN A 41 5.05 -3.74 6.40
C ASN A 41 3.96 -3.04 7.25
N TRP A 42 3.99 -3.27 8.56
CA TRP A 42 3.07 -2.68 9.54
C TRP A 42 3.55 -1.32 10.06
N HIS A 43 4.77 -0.92 9.70
CA HIS A 43 5.28 0.38 10.08
C HIS A 43 4.56 1.49 9.32
N PRO A 44 4.09 2.55 10.02
CA PRO A 44 3.50 3.70 9.37
C PRO A 44 4.47 4.32 8.36
N SER A 45 3.97 4.59 7.15
CA SER A 45 4.65 5.42 6.16
C SER A 45 4.41 6.88 6.52
N THR A 46 5.49 7.64 6.75
CA THR A 46 5.41 9.07 7.03
C THR A 46 6.37 9.84 6.11
N PRO A 47 5.88 10.53 5.06
CA PRO A 47 4.46 10.69 4.68
C PRO A 47 3.80 9.39 4.15
N PRO A 48 2.45 9.32 4.13
CA PRO A 48 1.73 8.24 3.43
C PRO A 48 2.11 8.18 1.94
N PHE A 49 2.18 6.98 1.37
CA PHE A 49 2.57 6.80 -0.03
C PHE A 49 1.35 6.78 -0.96
N PRO A 50 1.46 7.36 -2.17
CA PRO A 50 0.32 7.46 -3.07
C PRO A 50 0.01 6.14 -3.79
N GLY A 51 -1.27 5.76 -3.81
CA GLY A 51 -1.76 4.54 -4.46
C GLY A 51 -1.51 4.50 -5.97
N HIS A 52 -1.66 5.62 -6.67
CA HIS A 52 -1.36 5.70 -8.11
C HIS A 52 0.07 5.27 -8.43
N ARG A 53 1.05 5.60 -7.56
CA ARG A 53 2.44 5.24 -7.79
C ARG A 53 2.67 3.75 -7.59
N ALA A 54 2.08 3.18 -6.54
CA ALA A 54 2.13 1.74 -6.28
C ALA A 54 1.45 0.95 -7.41
N LEU A 55 0.32 1.43 -7.96
CA LEU A 55 -0.32 0.82 -9.13
C LEU A 55 0.59 0.86 -10.38
N THR A 56 1.20 2.00 -10.68
CA THR A 56 2.15 2.12 -11.82
C THR A 56 3.31 1.13 -11.73
N LEU A 57 3.74 0.78 -10.52
CA LEU A 57 4.77 -0.22 -10.28
C LEU A 57 4.23 -1.66 -10.35
N CYS A 58 2.98 -1.88 -9.93
CA CYS A 58 2.39 -3.21 -9.78
C CYS A 58 1.81 -3.77 -11.08
N LEU A 59 1.12 -2.95 -11.88
CA LEU A 59 0.32 -3.43 -13.00
C LEU A 59 1.15 -4.10 -14.12
N PRO A 60 2.32 -3.55 -14.53
CA PRO A 60 3.13 -4.21 -15.56
C PRO A 60 3.57 -5.63 -15.19
N ASP A 61 3.83 -5.88 -13.91
CA ASP A 61 4.23 -7.21 -13.43
C ASP A 61 3.03 -8.16 -13.34
N LEU A 62 1.84 -7.67 -12.97
CA LEU A 62 0.60 -8.46 -13.04
C LEU A 62 0.27 -8.83 -14.50
N ASP A 63 0.43 -7.90 -15.44
CA ASP A 63 0.28 -8.15 -16.88
C ASP A 63 1.28 -9.20 -17.36
N ALA A 64 2.54 -9.11 -16.94
CA ALA A 64 3.59 -10.07 -17.30
C ALA A 64 3.32 -11.48 -16.75
N LEU A 65 2.69 -11.57 -15.58
CA LEU A 65 2.23 -12.83 -14.99
C LEU A 65 0.92 -13.34 -15.61
N GLY A 66 0.26 -12.55 -16.46
CA GLY A 66 -1.03 -12.89 -17.07
C GLY A 66 -2.17 -12.97 -16.05
N ILE A 67 -2.07 -12.24 -14.94
CA ILE A 67 -3.08 -12.23 -13.88
C ILE A 67 -4.18 -11.22 -14.25
N PRO A 68 -5.43 -11.66 -14.49
CA PRO A 68 -6.52 -10.74 -14.77
C PRO A 68 -6.76 -9.82 -13.58
N HIS A 69 -6.97 -8.53 -13.86
CA HIS A 69 -7.26 -7.53 -12.83
C HIS A 69 -8.21 -6.46 -13.35
N PRO A 70 -8.85 -5.67 -12.47
CA PRO A 70 -9.71 -4.56 -12.89
C PRO A 70 -8.99 -3.57 -13.81
N SER A 71 -9.73 -2.95 -14.73
CA SER A 71 -9.18 -1.97 -15.68
C SER A 71 -8.73 -0.69 -14.97
N LEU A 72 -7.81 0.06 -15.57
CA LEU A 72 -7.36 1.36 -15.02
C LEU A 72 -8.50 2.37 -14.79
N GLN A 73 -9.58 2.26 -15.57
CA GLN A 73 -10.73 3.16 -15.51
C GLN A 73 -11.86 2.67 -14.60
N SER A 74 -11.78 1.41 -14.12
CA SER A 74 -12.73 0.88 -13.15
C SER A 74 -12.77 1.74 -11.89
N ALA A 75 -13.94 1.85 -11.27
CA ALA A 75 -14.11 2.68 -10.09
C ALA A 75 -13.23 2.20 -8.93
N VAL A 76 -13.06 0.88 -8.77
CA VAL A 76 -12.19 0.30 -7.74
C VAL A 76 -10.71 0.67 -7.95
N THR A 77 -10.22 0.66 -9.20
CA THR A 77 -8.83 1.02 -9.49
C THR A 77 -8.62 2.52 -9.30
N ARG A 78 -9.58 3.34 -9.73
CA ARG A 78 -9.56 4.79 -9.47
C ARG A 78 -9.58 5.10 -7.97
N LEU A 79 -10.34 4.33 -7.17
CA LEU A 79 -10.39 4.49 -5.72
C LEU A 79 -9.02 4.21 -5.09
N ILE A 80 -8.39 3.07 -5.42
CA ILE A 80 -7.03 2.73 -4.99
C ILE A 80 -6.04 3.82 -5.42
N SER A 81 -6.09 4.25 -6.68
CA SER A 81 -5.20 5.26 -7.26
C SER A 81 -5.28 6.60 -6.52
N SER A 82 -6.49 7.01 -6.14
CA SER A 82 -6.77 8.27 -5.44
C SER A 82 -6.37 8.29 -3.95
N TRP A 83 -6.07 7.13 -3.36
CA TRP A 83 -5.82 6.98 -1.93
C TRP A 83 -4.33 7.13 -1.58
N SER A 84 -4.06 7.65 -0.38
CA SER A 84 -2.70 7.67 0.19
C SER A 84 -2.60 6.66 1.35
N PHE A 85 -1.80 5.63 1.16
CA PHE A 85 -1.70 4.49 2.06
C PHE A 85 -0.79 4.78 3.25
N THR A 86 -1.28 4.45 4.44
CA THR A 86 -0.60 4.76 5.70
C THR A 86 0.43 3.71 6.10
N CYS A 87 0.37 2.51 5.54
CA CYS A 87 1.37 1.44 5.69
C CYS A 87 1.18 0.42 4.57
N GLY A 88 2.15 -0.46 4.36
CA GLY A 88 2.05 -1.45 3.29
C GLY A 88 1.06 -2.58 3.59
N GLU A 89 0.68 -2.82 4.85
CA GLU A 89 -0.42 -3.75 5.18
C GLU A 89 -1.76 -3.23 4.65
N GLN A 90 -2.02 -1.92 4.77
CA GLN A 90 -3.23 -1.30 4.23
C GLN A 90 -3.29 -1.48 2.71
N TRP A 91 -2.17 -1.26 2.02
CA TRP A 91 -2.04 -1.47 0.58
C TRP A 91 -2.30 -2.92 0.21
N MET A 92 -1.58 -3.87 0.82
CA MET A 92 -1.67 -5.29 0.51
C MET A 92 -3.10 -5.82 0.67
N MET A 93 -3.79 -5.43 1.75
CA MET A 93 -5.15 -5.90 2.02
C MET A 93 -6.20 -5.20 1.15
N ALA A 94 -6.01 -3.93 0.80
CA ALA A 94 -6.88 -3.25 -0.15
C ALA A 94 -6.72 -3.86 -1.56
N MET A 95 -5.49 -4.13 -1.99
CA MET A 95 -5.19 -4.78 -3.27
C MET A 95 -5.73 -6.21 -3.34
N LYS A 96 -5.82 -6.90 -2.19
CA LYS A 96 -6.47 -8.21 -2.13
C LYS A 96 -7.97 -8.15 -2.41
N GLY A 97 -8.67 -7.18 -1.83
CA GLY A 97 -10.08 -6.92 -2.16
C GLY A 97 -10.24 -6.51 -3.62
N TRP A 98 -9.41 -5.58 -4.08
CA TRP A 98 -9.39 -5.09 -5.47
C TRP A 98 -9.20 -6.20 -6.51
N LEU A 99 -8.42 -7.24 -6.20
CA LEU A 99 -8.13 -8.31 -7.15
C LEU A 99 -9.23 -9.37 -7.24
N PHE A 100 -9.96 -9.62 -6.15
CA PHE A 100 -10.82 -10.80 -6.03
C PHE A 100 -12.31 -10.54 -5.82
N GLU A 101 -12.67 -9.41 -5.22
CA GLU A 101 -14.07 -9.08 -5.00
C GLU A 101 -14.70 -8.60 -6.30
N ASP A 102 -15.92 -9.08 -6.57
CA ASP A 102 -16.80 -8.50 -7.58
C ASP A 102 -17.79 -7.60 -6.84
N ILE A 103 -17.53 -6.29 -6.85
CA ILE A 103 -18.27 -5.34 -6.02
C ILE A 103 -19.28 -4.58 -6.89
N PRO A 104 -20.59 -4.80 -6.69
CA PRO A 104 -21.62 -4.10 -7.46
C PRO A 104 -21.47 -2.59 -7.38
N GLY A 105 -21.26 -1.97 -8.54
CA GLY A 105 -21.11 -0.51 -8.67
C GLY A 105 -19.70 0.02 -8.50
N LEU A 106 -18.73 -0.81 -8.11
CA LEU A 106 -17.29 -0.54 -8.16
C LEU A 106 -16.64 -1.22 -9.38
N ASP A 107 -17.17 -2.37 -9.79
CA ASP A 107 -16.65 -3.24 -10.86
C ASP A 107 -17.60 -3.37 -12.05
N SER A 108 -18.38 -2.34 -12.38
CA SER A 108 -19.42 -2.39 -13.43
C SER A 108 -18.92 -2.71 -14.85
N GLY A 109 -17.61 -2.91 -15.06
CA GLY A 109 -17.01 -3.26 -16.36
C GLY A 109 -17.12 -2.18 -17.43
N VAL A 110 -17.71 -1.04 -17.08
CA VAL A 110 -17.93 0.13 -17.94
C VAL A 110 -17.21 1.31 -17.31
N ASP A 111 -16.50 2.08 -18.12
CA ASP A 111 -15.87 3.33 -17.71
C ASP A 111 -16.94 4.27 -17.15
N ILE A 112 -16.73 4.76 -15.92
CA ILE A 112 -17.64 5.68 -15.24
C ILE A 112 -17.15 7.12 -15.38
N SER A 113 -18.07 8.09 -15.40
CA SER A 113 -17.74 9.51 -15.44
C SER A 113 -17.02 9.97 -14.15
N ASP A 114 -16.41 11.15 -14.18
CA ASP A 114 -15.80 11.74 -12.99
C ASP A 114 -16.83 12.02 -11.90
N GLU A 115 -18.02 12.49 -12.26
CA GLU A 115 -19.12 12.72 -11.33
C GLU A 115 -19.61 11.42 -10.71
N GLU A 116 -19.74 10.35 -11.50
CA GLU A 116 -20.12 9.03 -11.01
C GLU A 116 -19.06 8.46 -10.05
N PHE A 117 -17.79 8.65 -10.37
CA PHE A 117 -16.68 8.22 -9.51
C PHE A 117 -16.68 8.96 -8.19
N GLU A 118 -16.88 10.28 -8.17
CA GLU A 118 -16.95 11.04 -6.91
C GLU A 118 -18.14 10.59 -6.04
N GLY A 119 -19.26 10.18 -6.66
CA GLY A 119 -20.37 9.53 -5.94
C GLY A 119 -19.96 8.21 -5.29
N VAL A 120 -19.32 7.31 -6.05
CA VAL A 120 -18.82 6.01 -5.55
C VAL A 120 -17.79 6.22 -4.43
N ARG A 121 -16.86 7.16 -4.61
CA ARG A 121 -15.82 7.51 -3.66
C ARG A 121 -16.40 8.06 -2.36
N ALA A 122 -17.39 8.95 -2.45
CA ALA A 122 -18.08 9.50 -1.29
C ALA A 122 -18.77 8.42 -0.45
N VAL A 123 -19.38 7.42 -1.12
CA VAL A 123 -19.93 6.25 -0.44
C VAL A 123 -18.81 5.43 0.17
N ALA A 124 -17.83 4.95 -0.60
CA ALA A 124 -16.77 4.07 -0.11
C ALA A 124 -16.02 4.64 1.10
N LEU A 125 -15.81 5.97 1.13
CA LEU A 125 -15.00 6.65 2.15
C LEU A 125 -15.82 7.41 3.19
N GLY A 126 -17.15 7.32 3.16
CA GLY A 126 -17.96 8.00 4.17
C GLY A 126 -17.70 7.48 5.58
N ILE A 127 -18.34 8.12 6.58
CA ILE A 127 -18.28 7.69 7.99
C ILE A 127 -19.55 6.94 8.43
N SER A 128 -20.70 7.30 7.85
CA SER A 128 -22.00 6.70 8.15
C SER A 128 -22.31 5.54 7.20
N GLU A 129 -22.67 4.39 7.77
CA GLU A 129 -23.19 3.27 7.02
C GLU A 129 -24.43 3.68 6.20
N PRO A 130 -24.51 3.32 4.90
CA PRO A 130 -25.70 3.53 4.09
C PRO A 130 -26.92 2.84 4.67
N LEU A 131 -28.11 3.37 4.35
CA LEU A 131 -29.36 2.72 4.74
C LEU A 131 -29.48 1.33 4.08
N PRO A 132 -30.12 0.34 4.74
CA PRO A 132 -30.23 -1.02 4.21
C PRO A 132 -30.92 -1.12 2.83
N GLU A 133 -31.79 -0.16 2.50
CA GLU A 133 -32.49 -0.12 1.22
C GLU A 133 -31.58 0.34 0.05
N CYS A 134 -30.45 0.98 0.36
CA CYS A 134 -29.44 1.42 -0.59
C CYS A 134 -28.47 0.27 -0.91
N ILE A 135 -28.96 -0.77 -1.59
CA ILE A 135 -28.23 -2.03 -1.81
C ILE A 135 -26.85 -1.80 -2.45
N ARG A 136 -26.78 -0.94 -3.48
CA ARG A 136 -25.52 -0.66 -4.19
C ARG A 136 -24.53 0.06 -3.27
N GLU A 137 -24.99 1.11 -2.61
CA GLU A 137 -24.14 1.90 -1.72
C GLU A 137 -23.66 1.07 -0.54
N LYS A 138 -24.52 0.21 0.00
CA LYS A 138 -24.18 -0.73 1.05
C LYS A 138 -23.14 -1.76 0.58
N ALA A 139 -23.26 -2.31 -0.63
CA ALA A 139 -22.24 -3.21 -1.18
C ALA A 139 -20.88 -2.52 -1.37
N ILE A 140 -20.88 -1.29 -1.90
CA ILE A 140 -19.65 -0.47 -2.01
C ILE A 140 -19.05 -0.23 -0.65
N TRP A 141 -19.88 0.15 0.32
CA TRP A 141 -19.47 0.42 1.69
C TRP A 141 -18.88 -0.81 2.36
N ASP A 142 -19.53 -1.96 2.25
CA ASP A 142 -19.16 -3.20 2.94
C ASP A 142 -17.96 -3.90 2.29
N SER A 143 -17.58 -3.53 1.06
CA SER A 143 -16.43 -4.09 0.37
C SER A 143 -15.14 -4.08 1.20
N THR A 144 -14.28 -5.07 0.97
CA THR A 144 -12.97 -5.17 1.62
C THR A 144 -12.14 -3.94 1.32
N VAL A 145 -12.14 -3.46 0.07
CA VAL A 145 -11.40 -2.25 -0.33
C VAL A 145 -11.83 -1.06 0.53
N ALA A 146 -13.12 -0.69 0.52
CA ALA A 146 -13.62 0.46 1.28
C ALA A 146 -13.34 0.33 2.78
N SER A 147 -13.59 -0.86 3.34
CA SER A 147 -13.35 -1.15 4.76
C SER A 147 -11.89 -1.04 5.16
N VAL A 148 -10.95 -1.53 4.34
CA VAL A 148 -9.50 -1.42 4.58
C VAL A 148 -9.03 0.03 4.45
N LEU A 149 -9.52 0.78 3.46
CA LEU A 149 -9.14 2.18 3.25
C LEU A 149 -9.58 3.07 4.43
N ARG A 150 -10.80 2.87 4.95
CA ARG A 150 -11.30 3.60 6.13
C ARG A 150 -10.56 3.24 7.43
N THR A 151 -9.95 2.05 7.50
CA THR A 151 -9.29 1.54 8.70
C THR A 151 -7.83 1.99 8.80
N ARG A 152 -7.40 2.46 9.98
CA ARG A 152 -5.99 2.84 10.24
C ARG A 152 -5.17 1.83 11.04
N GLN A 153 -5.79 0.79 11.59
CA GLN A 153 -5.12 -0.21 12.43
C GLN A 153 -4.67 -1.41 11.58
N PRO A 154 -3.36 -1.72 11.47
CA PRO A 154 -2.88 -2.82 10.63
C PRO A 154 -3.48 -4.19 10.95
N ARG A 155 -3.73 -4.48 12.23
CA ARG A 155 -4.39 -5.72 12.65
C ARG A 155 -5.80 -5.86 12.07
N VAL A 156 -6.55 -4.77 12.05
CA VAL A 156 -7.92 -4.74 11.54
C VAL A 156 -7.90 -4.79 10.01
N GLN A 157 -6.99 -4.05 9.36
CA GLN A 157 -6.78 -4.14 7.90
C GLN A 157 -6.50 -5.59 7.46
N LYS A 158 -5.61 -6.29 8.18
CA LYS A 158 -5.30 -7.70 7.95
C LYS A 158 -6.49 -8.62 8.14
N ALA A 159 -7.29 -8.37 9.18
CA ALA A 159 -8.49 -9.16 9.43
C ALA A 159 -9.52 -8.98 8.29
N LEU A 160 -9.74 -7.74 7.86
CA LEU A 160 -10.65 -7.41 6.75
C LEU A 160 -10.19 -8.04 5.44
N GLY A 161 -8.92 -7.88 5.04
CA GLY A 161 -8.42 -8.47 3.80
C GLY A 161 -8.40 -10.00 3.77
N ARG A 162 -8.41 -10.67 4.94
CA ARG A 162 -8.59 -12.13 5.01
C ARG A 162 -10.01 -12.58 4.68
N CYS A 163 -10.98 -11.68 4.76
CA CYS A 163 -12.38 -11.94 4.45
C CYS A 163 -12.74 -11.59 3.00
N ALA A 164 -11.78 -11.19 2.17
CA ALA A 164 -12.03 -10.83 0.77
C ALA A 164 -12.77 -11.96 0.04
N GLU A 165 -13.96 -11.64 -0.47
CA GLU A 165 -14.76 -12.59 -1.24
C GLU A 165 -14.05 -12.93 -2.57
N GLY A 166 -14.34 -14.11 -3.12
CA GLY A 166 -13.72 -14.55 -4.38
C GLY A 166 -12.23 -14.91 -4.29
N PHE A 167 -11.63 -14.94 -3.09
CA PHE A 167 -10.21 -15.22 -2.89
C PHE A 167 -9.75 -16.53 -3.58
N ARG A 168 -8.69 -16.40 -4.38
CA ARG A 168 -8.02 -17.51 -5.08
C ARG A 168 -6.57 -17.61 -4.61
N GLU A 169 -6.27 -18.64 -3.84
CA GLU A 169 -4.92 -18.87 -3.30
C GLU A 169 -3.87 -19.08 -4.40
N ASP A 170 -4.23 -19.82 -5.44
CA ASP A 170 -3.40 -20.11 -6.60
C ASP A 170 -3.01 -18.85 -7.40
N VAL A 171 -3.87 -17.83 -7.42
CA VAL A 171 -3.55 -16.54 -8.03
C VAL A 171 -2.76 -15.67 -7.04
N TRP A 172 -3.16 -15.67 -5.77
CA TRP A 172 -2.56 -14.82 -4.74
C TRP A 172 -1.12 -15.20 -4.43
N GLU A 173 -0.74 -16.47 -4.55
CA GLU A 173 0.64 -16.94 -4.38
C GLU A 173 1.63 -16.08 -5.20
N PHE A 174 1.26 -15.76 -6.45
CA PHE A 174 2.07 -14.95 -7.36
C PHE A 174 1.74 -13.45 -7.27
N ALA A 175 0.46 -13.09 -7.23
CA ALA A 175 0.04 -11.69 -7.20
C ALA A 175 0.55 -10.95 -5.94
N SER A 176 0.60 -11.65 -4.80
CA SER A 176 1.00 -11.04 -3.53
C SER A 176 2.44 -10.53 -3.55
N GLU A 177 3.36 -11.23 -4.23
CA GLU A 177 4.76 -10.80 -4.33
C GLU A 177 4.86 -9.46 -5.05
N VAL A 178 4.29 -9.34 -6.26
CA VAL A 178 4.36 -8.11 -7.06
C VAL A 178 3.60 -6.96 -6.38
N ILE A 179 2.45 -7.24 -5.76
CA ILE A 179 1.68 -6.27 -5.00
C ILE A 179 2.51 -5.75 -3.82
N VAL A 180 3.11 -6.64 -3.03
CA VAL A 180 3.89 -6.24 -1.84
C VAL A 180 5.15 -5.47 -2.25
N ILE A 181 5.86 -5.92 -3.29
CA ILE A 181 7.05 -5.23 -3.81
C ILE A 181 6.68 -3.81 -4.25
N ALA A 182 5.62 -3.64 -5.05
CA ALA A 182 5.19 -2.33 -5.53
C ALA A 182 4.83 -1.37 -4.38
N GLY A 183 4.14 -1.87 -3.34
CA GLY A 183 3.85 -1.09 -2.13
C GLY A 183 5.11 -0.72 -1.35
N CYS A 184 6.06 -1.64 -1.21
CA CYS A 184 7.35 -1.41 -0.57
C CYS A 184 8.17 -0.33 -1.29
N VAL A 185 8.24 -0.39 -2.63
CA VAL A 185 8.97 0.60 -3.44
C VAL A 185 8.30 1.96 -3.36
N ALA A 186 6.97 2.04 -3.57
CA ALA A 186 6.23 3.30 -3.47
C ALA A 186 6.37 3.95 -2.08
N ARG A 187 6.42 3.14 -1.02
CA ARG A 187 6.67 3.60 0.35
C ARG A 187 8.10 4.13 0.51
N ALA A 188 9.10 3.41 0.02
CA ALA A 188 10.50 3.83 0.11
C ALA A 188 10.80 5.11 -0.68
N GLU A 189 10.07 5.38 -1.77
CA GLU A 189 10.21 6.62 -2.55
C GLU A 189 9.81 7.89 -1.77
N VAL A 190 8.90 7.76 -0.79
CA VAL A 190 8.39 8.90 -0.02
C VAL A 190 8.94 8.98 1.41
N ASP A 191 9.37 7.85 1.98
CA ASP A 191 9.92 7.78 3.33
C ASP A 191 11.45 7.96 3.27
N ASP A 192 11.92 9.13 3.72
CA ASP A 192 13.35 9.47 3.70
C ASP A 192 14.22 8.45 4.45
N ALA A 193 13.72 7.86 5.54
CA ALA A 193 14.47 6.88 6.33
C ALA A 193 14.62 5.55 5.58
N LEU A 194 13.68 5.22 4.69
CA LEU A 194 13.79 4.06 3.79
C LEU A 194 14.61 4.37 2.54
N ARG A 195 14.53 5.60 2.01
CA ARG A 195 15.32 6.01 0.83
C ARG A 195 16.81 6.04 1.09
N GLU A 196 17.23 6.38 2.31
CA GLU A 196 18.65 6.43 2.69
C GLU A 196 19.30 5.04 2.82
N VAL A 197 18.51 3.96 2.80
CA VAL A 197 18.97 2.58 3.02
C VAL A 197 18.78 1.67 1.80
N SER A 198 18.14 2.17 0.75
CA SER A 198 17.94 1.54 -0.57
C SER A 198 19.01 1.96 -1.56
#